data_AF-A0A496XJ25-F1
#
_entry.id   AF-A0A496XJ25-F1
#
_cell.length_a   1.000
_cell.length_b   1.000
_cell.length_c   1.000
_cell.angle_alpha   90.00
_cell.angle_beta   90.00
_cell.angle_gamma   90.00
#
_symmetry.space_group_name_H-M   'P 1'
#
loop_
_entity.id
_entity.type
_entity.pdbx_description
1 polymer ?
#
loop_
_entity_poly.entity_id
_entity_poly.type
_entity_poly.pdbx_seq_one_letter_code
_entity_poly.pdbx_strand_id
1 'polypeptide(L)'
;MRISWCLPGIWVIILIREGILQIKIRNLSELGKALKNRRKDLGITQKELASICNLSHNGISRIEMGESDVKLSTLLKMGQILGIDLILDLGE
;
A
#
# COMPACT_ATOMS: atom_id res chain seq x y z
N MET A 1 39.11 -0.26 -2.36
CA MET A 1 39.31 -0.89 -3.68
C MET A 1 38.45 -2.15 -3.73
N ARG A 2 37.40 -2.23 -4.56
CA ARG A 2 37.38 -2.84 -5.93
C ARG A 2 38.06 -4.20 -5.90
N ILE A 3 37.38 -5.31 -6.19
CA ILE A 3 36.71 -5.68 -7.46
C ILE A 3 35.67 -6.77 -7.07
N SER A 4 34.37 -6.71 -7.43
CA SER A 4 33.75 -6.80 -8.77
C SER A 4 32.99 -8.12 -8.90
N TRP A 5 31.67 -7.99 -8.79
CA TRP A 5 30.58 -8.75 -9.42
C TRP A 5 30.96 -9.87 -10.39
N CYS A 6 30.43 -11.07 -10.11
CA CYS A 6 29.94 -12.03 -11.10
C CYS A 6 29.08 -13.10 -10.41
N LEU A 7 27.77 -12.88 -10.23
CA LEU A 7 26.78 -13.95 -10.46
C LEU A 7 25.42 -13.34 -10.87
N PRO A 8 24.77 -13.82 -11.95
CA PRO A 8 23.65 -13.14 -12.61
C PRO A 8 22.28 -13.63 -12.10
N GLY A 9 21.31 -12.71 -12.12
CA GLY A 9 19.87 -13.01 -12.18
C GLY A 9 19.16 -13.34 -10.87
N ILE A 10 19.66 -14.28 -10.07
CA ILE A 10 18.91 -14.81 -8.92
C ILE A 10 19.26 -14.08 -7.60
N TRP A 11 20.53 -13.69 -7.43
CA TRP A 11 21.02 -13.09 -6.19
C TRP A 11 20.49 -11.68 -5.91
N VAL A 12 20.10 -10.93 -6.94
CA VAL A 12 19.43 -9.62 -6.77
C VAL A 12 18.03 -9.78 -6.16
N ILE A 13 17.33 -10.88 -6.47
CA ILE A 13 15.98 -11.14 -5.98
C ILE A 13 16.01 -11.60 -4.51
N ILE A 14 17.05 -12.37 -4.12
CA ILE A 14 17.19 -12.90 -2.75
C ILE A 14 17.52 -11.78 -1.74
N LEU A 15 18.18 -10.69 -2.15
CA LEU A 15 18.51 -9.56 -1.25
C LEU A 15 17.35 -8.60 -0.96
N ILE A 16 16.19 -8.74 -1.62
CA ILE A 16 14.96 -7.96 -1.34
C ILE A 16 14.02 -8.72 -0.37
N ARG A 17 14.39 -9.92 0.09
CA ARG A 17 13.53 -10.84 0.85
C ARG A 17 13.60 -10.71 2.38
N GLU A 18 14.17 -9.62 2.91
CA GLU A 18 14.24 -9.35 4.35
C GLU A 18 13.07 -8.43 4.77
N GLY A 19 11.92 -9.05 5.04
CA GLY A 19 10.85 -8.45 5.86
C GLY A 19 9.65 -7.90 5.11
N ILE A 20 8.71 -8.77 4.70
CA ILE A 20 7.34 -8.32 4.42
C ILE A 20 6.71 -7.97 5.77
N LEU A 21 6.73 -6.69 6.15
CA LEU A 21 6.02 -6.20 7.34
C LEU A 21 4.51 -6.29 7.08
N GLN A 22 3.90 -7.41 7.47
CA GLN A 22 2.45 -7.57 7.46
C GLN A 22 1.85 -6.78 8.62
N ILE A 23 0.84 -5.97 8.32
CA ILE A 23 0.08 -5.23 9.33
C ILE A 23 -1.29 -5.89 9.45
N LYS A 24 -1.63 -6.39 10.63
CA LYS A 24 -2.96 -6.90 10.91
C LYS A 24 -3.92 -5.74 11.13
N ILE A 25 -4.85 -5.55 10.19
CA ILE A 25 -5.88 -4.52 10.24
C ILE A 25 -7.15 -5.11 10.85
N ARG A 26 -7.69 -4.47 11.90
CA ARG A 26 -8.89 -4.93 12.62
C ARG A 26 -10.15 -4.12 12.34
N ASN A 27 -10.01 -2.89 11.83
CA ASN A 27 -11.12 -1.97 11.57
C ASN A 27 -10.79 -0.96 10.47
N LEU A 28 -11.79 -0.20 10.03
CA LEU A 28 -11.65 0.81 8.97
C LEU A 28 -10.73 1.98 9.34
N SER A 29 -10.63 2.35 10.61
CA SER A 29 -9.73 3.43 11.05
C SER A 29 -8.26 3.02 10.92
N GLU A 30 -7.92 1.77 11.28
CA GLU A 30 -6.59 1.20 11.07
C GLU A 30 -6.25 1.12 9.57
N LEU A 31 -7.20 0.67 8.74
CA LEU A 31 -7.05 0.65 7.28
C LEU A 31 -6.79 2.05 6.72
N GLY A 32 -7.63 3.03 7.08
CA GLY A 32 -7.51 4.41 6.64
C GLY A 32 -6.17 5.03 7.01
N LYS A 33 -5.68 4.78 8.24
CA LYS A 33 -4.36 5.22 8.70
C LYS A 33 -3.24 4.58 7.88
N ALA A 34 -3.30 3.28 7.60
CA ALA A 34 -2.30 2.59 6.80
C ALA A 34 -2.21 3.17 5.38
N LEU A 35 -3.36 3.36 4.72
CA LEU A 35 -3.44 3.97 3.38
C LEU A 35 -2.91 5.41 3.39
N LYS A 36 -3.29 6.21 4.39
CA LYS A 36 -2.84 7.60 4.54
C LYS A 36 -1.33 7.72 4.74
N ASN A 37 -0.77 6.86 5.60
CA ASN A 37 0.67 6.86 5.87
C ASN A 37 1.43 6.49 4.60
N ARG A 38 1.01 5.40 3.94
CA ARG A 38 1.64 4.99 2.68
C ARG A 38 1.56 6.07 1.61
N ARG A 39 0.40 6.73 1.47
CA ARG A 39 0.23 7.87 0.56
C ARG A 39 1.25 8.98 0.86
N LYS A 40 1.44 9.33 2.14
CA LYS A 40 2.41 10.35 2.56
C LYS A 40 3.85 9.94 2.27
N ASP A 41 4.19 8.66 2.47
CA ASP A 41 5.54 8.14 2.16
C ASP A 41 5.88 8.25 0.68
N LEU A 42 4.87 8.15 -0.19
CA LEU A 42 4.98 8.37 -1.63
C LEU A 42 4.94 9.85 -2.05
N GLY A 43 4.70 10.76 -1.11
CA GLY A 43 4.68 12.20 -1.36
C GLY A 43 3.47 12.70 -2.16
N ILE A 44 2.43 11.89 -2.36
CA ILE A 44 1.25 12.27 -3.15
C ILE A 44 0.15 12.87 -2.26
N THR A 45 -0.61 13.81 -2.80
CA THR A 45 -1.74 14.47 -2.15
C THR A 45 -3.01 13.63 -2.22
N GLN A 46 -4.00 13.95 -1.37
CA GLN A 46 -5.32 13.32 -1.44
C GLN A 46 -6.03 13.60 -2.77
N LYS A 47 -5.81 14.78 -3.38
CA LYS A 47 -6.39 15.14 -4.69
C LYS A 47 -5.82 14.29 -5.81
N GLU A 48 -4.50 14.07 -5.81
CA GLU A 48 -3.84 13.22 -6.79
C GLU A 48 -4.31 11.77 -6.64
N LEU A 49 -4.33 11.23 -5.42
CA LEU A 49 -4.84 9.88 -5.18
C LEU A 49 -6.30 9.73 -5.62
N ALA A 50 -7.14 10.73 -5.34
CA ALA A 50 -8.53 10.76 -5.76
C ALA A 50 -8.66 10.71 -7.29
N SER A 51 -7.87 11.49 -8.02
CA SER A 51 -7.85 11.49 -9.49
C SER A 51 -7.47 10.12 -10.05
N ILE A 52 -6.44 9.49 -9.49
CA ILE A 52 -5.96 8.18 -9.98
C ILE A 52 -6.98 7.08 -9.65
N CYS A 53 -7.64 7.15 -8.49
CA CYS A 53 -8.64 6.18 -8.06
C CYS A 53 -10.04 6.42 -8.66
N ASN A 54 -10.23 7.50 -9.45
CA ASN A 54 -11.53 7.98 -9.91
C ASN A 54 -12.54 8.15 -8.76
N LEU A 55 -12.09 8.82 -7.69
CA LEU A 55 -12.88 9.14 -6.50
C LEU A 55 -12.95 10.65 -6.29
N SER A 56 -13.88 11.10 -5.45
CA SER A 56 -13.87 12.47 -4.97
C SER A 56 -12.78 12.67 -3.90
N HIS A 57 -12.26 13.90 -3.80
CA HIS A 57 -11.35 14.27 -2.72
C HIS A 57 -11.93 13.98 -1.33
N ASN A 58 -13.22 14.28 -1.14
CA ASN A 58 -13.93 13.97 0.10
C ASN A 58 -14.00 12.46 0.37
N GLY A 59 -14.19 11.65 -0.68
CA GLY A 59 -14.17 10.19 -0.59
C GLY A 59 -12.83 9.68 -0.06
N ILE A 60 -11.71 10.15 -0.62
CA ILE A 60 -10.37 9.79 -0.11
C ILE A 60 -10.18 10.24 1.34
N SER A 61 -10.59 11.47 1.68
CA SER A 61 -10.49 11.99 3.05
C SER A 61 -11.25 11.09 4.04
N ARG A 62 -12.50 10.73 3.74
CA ARG A 62 -13.32 9.87 4.60
C ARG A 62 -12.76 8.45 4.72
N ILE A 63 -12.23 7.88 3.64
CA ILE A 63 -11.53 6.59 3.65
C ILE A 63 -10.32 6.66 4.58
N GLU A 64 -9.49 7.69 4.47
CA GLU A 64 -8.29 7.87 5.30
C GLU A 64 -8.60 8.11 6.78
N MET A 65 -9.79 8.59 7.11
CA MET A 65 -10.29 8.74 8.49
C MET A 65 -10.99 7.48 9.01
N GLY A 66 -11.35 6.53 8.14
CA GLY A 66 -12.13 5.35 8.49
C GLY A 66 -13.63 5.63 8.67
N GLU A 67 -14.14 6.73 8.13
CA GLU A 67 -15.54 7.21 8.27
C GLU A 67 -16.48 6.76 7.15
N SER A 68 -15.98 5.94 6.23
CA SER A 68 -16.76 5.40 5.12
C SER A 68 -16.29 4.01 4.76
N ASP A 69 -17.23 3.12 4.48
CA ASP A 69 -16.93 1.84 3.86
C ASP A 69 -16.25 2.06 2.51
N VAL A 70 -15.18 1.32 2.29
CA VAL A 70 -14.50 1.28 1.00
C VAL A 70 -14.95 0.04 0.25
N LYS A 71 -15.35 0.22 -1.01
CA LYS A 71 -15.61 -0.94 -1.88
C LYS A 71 -14.30 -1.72 -2.04
N LEU A 72 -14.36 -3.05 -1.96
CA LEU A 72 -13.18 -3.90 -2.14
C LEU A 72 -12.45 -3.59 -3.46
N SER A 73 -13.19 -3.35 -4.54
CA SER A 73 -12.63 -2.96 -5.84
C SER A 73 -11.85 -1.64 -5.80
N THR A 74 -12.32 -0.65 -5.04
CA THR A 74 -11.61 0.60 -4.79
C THR A 74 -10.35 0.36 -3.98
N LEU A 75 -10.45 -0.46 -2.93
CA LEU A 75 -9.32 -0.79 -2.06
C LEU A 75 -8.20 -1.50 -2.84
N LEU A 76 -8.55 -2.45 -3.71
CA LEU A 76 -7.58 -3.14 -4.59
C LEU A 76 -6.89 -2.15 -5.54
N LYS A 77 -7.64 -1.22 -6.15
CA LYS A 77 -7.06 -0.16 -7.00
C LYS A 77 -6.11 0.74 -6.22
N MET A 78 -6.51 1.17 -5.02
CA MET A 78 -5.65 1.96 -4.13
C MET A 78 -4.38 1.19 -3.77
N GLY A 79 -4.49 -0.11 -3.47
CA GLY A 79 -3.35 -0.97 -3.19
C GLY A 79 -2.34 -1.00 -4.34
N GLN A 80 -2.80 -1.18 -5.57
CA GLN A 80 -1.94 -1.15 -6.77
C GLN A 80 -1.20 0.19 -6.92
N ILE A 81 -1.88 1.31 -6.69
CA ILE A 81 -1.28 2.65 -6.83
C ILE A 81 -0.29 2.94 -5.70
N LEU A 82 -0.62 2.51 -4.49
CA LEU A 82 0.18 2.76 -3.28
C LEU A 82 1.28 1.71 -3.08
N GLY A 83 1.38 0.69 -3.94
CA GLY A 83 2.30 -0.42 -3.78
C GLY A 83 2.06 -1.20 -2.49
N ILE A 84 0.79 -1.48 -2.18
CA ILE A 84 0.35 -2.29 -1.04
C ILE A 84 -0.24 -3.58 -1.60
N ASP A 85 0.32 -4.70 -1.17
CA ASP A 85 -0.26 -6.02 -1.43
C ASP A 85 -1.31 -6.34 -0.36
N LEU A 86 -2.53 -6.64 -0.80
CA LEU A 86 -3.59 -7.12 0.07
C LEU A 86 -3.52 -8.64 0.16
N ILE A 87 -3.23 -9.16 1.36
CA ILE A 87 -3.14 -10.59 1.64
C ILE A 87 -4.32 -10.98 2.53
N LEU A 88 -5.07 -11.98 2.07
CA LEU A 88 -6.10 -12.62 2.87
C LEU A 88 -5.44 -13.77 3.63
N ASP A 89 -5.40 -13.63 4.94
CA ASP A 89 -4.92 -14.67 5.85
C ASP A 89 -6.13 -15.46 6.37
N LEU A 90 -6.19 -16.74 6.01
CA LEU A 90 -7.17 -17.68 6.52
C LEU A 90 -6.57 -18.27 7.80
N GLY A 91 -6.73 -17.56 8.91
CA GLY A 91 -6.29 -18.08 10.21
C GLY A 91 -6.92 -19.44 10.50
N GLU A 92 -6.19 -20.31 11.20
CA GLU A 92 -6.71 -21.57 11.73
C GLU A 92 -7.69 -21.35 12.89
#